data_AF-A0A2A4YBA0-F1
#
_entry.id   AF-A0A2A4YBA0-F1
#
_cell.length_a   1.000
_cell.length_b   1.000
_cell.length_c   1.000
_cell.angle_alpha   90.00
_cell.angle_beta   90.00
_cell.angle_gamma   90.00
#
_symmetry.space_group_name_H-M   'P 1'
#
loop_
_entity.id
_entity.type
_entity.pdbx_description
1 polymer ?
#
loop_
_entity_poly.entity_id
_entity_poly.type
_entity_poly.pdbx_seq_one_letter_code
_entity_poly.pdbx_strand_id
1 'polypeptide(L)'
;MTRIIIFILALQLLLQGCSTVATLSANEDNFKCDPPFKIPRAYSGVANDYRFLMGKKYTDEGLTILDMPFSFIADTIVLPYTIYRQVAHGNLCNKTEACCD
;
A
#
# COMPACT_ATOMS: atom_id res chain seq x y z
N MET A 1 -12.01 -29.78 14.15
CA MET A 1 -10.68 -29.37 13.65
C MET A 1 -10.76 -28.73 12.26
N THR A 2 -11.48 -29.28 11.30
CA THR A 2 -11.60 -28.75 9.92
C THR A 2 -12.11 -27.30 9.85
N ARG A 3 -13.09 -26.92 10.69
CA ARG A 3 -13.60 -25.54 10.77
C ARG A 3 -12.57 -24.51 11.23
N ILE A 4 -11.67 -24.91 12.14
CA ILE A 4 -10.61 -24.03 12.66
C ILE A 4 -9.54 -23.82 11.57
N ILE A 5 -9.21 -24.88 10.83
CA ILE A 5 -8.26 -24.82 9.71
C ILE A 5 -8.77 -23.89 8.61
N ILE A 6 -10.07 -23.95 8.27
CA ILE A 6 -10.69 -23.03 7.30
C ILE A 6 -10.63 -21.59 7.79
N PHE A 7 -10.87 -21.33 9.07
CA PHE A 7 -10.77 -19.99 9.65
C PHE A 7 -9.35 -19.43 9.61
N ILE A 8 -8.34 -20.25 9.92
CA ILE A 8 -6.93 -19.86 9.87
C ILE A 8 -6.51 -19.57 8.43
N LEU A 9 -6.87 -20.44 7.47
CA LEU A 9 -6.59 -20.21 6.05
C LEU A 9 -7.28 -18.95 5.51
N ALA A 10 -8.54 -18.72 5.87
CA ALA A 10 -9.27 -17.50 5.51
C ALA A 10 -8.61 -16.26 6.13
N LEU A 11 -8.15 -16.34 7.38
CA LEU A 11 -7.44 -15.25 8.04
C LEU A 11 -6.08 -14.97 7.38
N GLN A 12 -5.34 -16.00 6.97
CA GLN A 12 -4.10 -15.85 6.21
C GLN A 12 -4.34 -15.27 4.82
N LEU A 13 -5.49 -15.55 4.20
CA LEU A 13 -5.91 -14.94 2.93
C LEU A 13 -6.34 -13.48 3.12
N LEU A 14 -6.91 -13.13 4.28
CA LEU A 14 -7.27 -11.75 4.65
C LEU A 14 -6.06 -10.88 5.00
N LEU A 15 -4.92 -11.49 5.35
CA LEU A 15 -3.65 -10.82 5.65
C LEU A 15 -2.84 -10.48 4.39
N GLN A 16 -3.35 -10.79 3.20
CA GLN A 16 -2.73 -10.45 1.93
C GLN A 16 -3.02 -8.97 1.61
N GLY A 17 -2.46 -8.04 2.37
CA GLY A 17 -2.38 -6.63 1.99
C GLY A 17 -1.08 -6.43 1.22
N CYS A 18 -0.96 -6.99 0.02
CA CYS A 18 0.32 -7.07 -0.69
C CYS A 18 0.90 -5.67 -0.92
N SER A 19 0.06 -4.73 -1.39
CA SER A 19 0.45 -3.33 -1.56
C SER A 19 0.82 -2.64 -0.23
N THR A 20 0.16 -2.99 0.88
CA THR A 20 0.52 -2.45 2.22
C THR A 20 1.92 -2.91 2.63
N VAL A 21 2.20 -4.22 2.54
CA VAL A 21 3.51 -4.77 2.88
C VAL A 21 4.59 -4.18 1.97
N ALA A 22 4.32 -4.15 0.65
CA ALA A 22 5.24 -3.59 -0.32
C ALA A 22 5.59 -2.14 0.01
N THR A 23 4.61 -1.29 0.32
CA THR A 23 4.86 0.13 0.63
C THR A 23 5.51 0.37 1.99
N LEU A 24 5.29 -0.49 2.98
CA LEU A 24 5.98 -0.45 4.27
C LEU A 24 7.45 -0.84 4.17
N SER A 25 7.79 -1.81 3.30
CA SER A 25 9.16 -2.27 3.08
C SER A 25 9.87 -1.58 1.91
N ALA A 26 9.18 -0.70 1.18
CA ALA A 26 9.73 -0.14 -0.05
C ALA A 26 10.77 0.94 0.22
N ASN A 27 11.80 0.93 -0.63
CA ASN A 27 12.70 2.06 -0.77
C ASN A 27 12.00 3.21 -1.48
N GLU A 28 12.15 4.41 -0.92
CA GLU A 28 11.54 5.66 -1.38
C GLU A 28 11.88 6.00 -2.84
N ASP A 29 13.03 5.54 -3.33
CA ASP A 29 13.50 5.76 -4.70
C ASP A 29 12.60 5.15 -5.79
N ASN A 30 11.71 4.22 -5.42
CA ASN A 30 10.77 3.58 -6.33
C ASN A 30 9.46 4.37 -6.51
N PHE A 31 9.28 5.49 -5.81
CA PHE A 31 8.06 6.29 -5.83
C PHE A 31 8.30 7.69 -6.37
N LYS A 32 7.34 8.13 -7.20
CA LYS A 32 7.33 9.45 -7.80
C LYS A 32 6.73 10.48 -6.85
N CYS A 33 7.22 11.70 -6.91
CA CYS A 33 6.76 12.79 -6.05
C CYS A 33 5.59 13.59 -6.64
N ASP A 34 5.35 13.47 -7.95
CA ASP A 34 4.36 14.25 -8.69
C ASP A 34 2.94 13.65 -8.68
N PRO A 35 1.89 14.48 -8.60
CA PRO A 35 0.51 14.07 -8.87
C PRO A 35 0.35 13.49 -10.30
N PRO A 36 -0.55 12.51 -10.52
CA PRO A 36 -1.49 11.91 -9.56
C PRO A 36 -0.92 10.70 -8.80
N PHE A 37 0.36 10.37 -8.95
CA PHE A 37 0.94 9.12 -8.47
C PHE A 37 1.71 9.24 -7.15
N LYS A 38 1.64 10.41 -6.52
CA LYS A 38 2.22 10.67 -5.19
C LYS A 38 1.53 9.79 -4.14
N ILE A 39 2.32 9.01 -3.40
CA ILE A 39 1.78 8.02 -2.44
C ILE A 39 1.95 8.53 -1.00
N PRO A 40 0.86 8.81 -0.25
CA PRO A 40 0.95 9.05 1.18
C PRO A 40 1.36 7.79 1.93
N ARG A 41 2.05 7.93 3.07
CA ARG A 41 2.35 6.82 3.98
C ARG A 41 1.11 6.33 4.72
N ALA A 42 0.21 7.25 5.07
CA ALA A 42 -1.10 6.88 5.57
C ALA A 42 -1.94 6.32 4.42
N TYR A 43 -2.51 5.13 4.59
CA TYR A 43 -3.21 4.39 3.54
C TYR A 43 -2.36 4.17 2.27
N SER A 44 -1.06 3.88 2.46
CA SER A 44 -0.12 3.72 1.35
C SER A 44 -0.42 2.53 0.47
N GLY A 45 -0.94 1.44 1.03
CA GLY A 45 -1.36 0.26 0.27
C GLY A 45 -2.48 0.60 -0.70
N VAL A 46 -3.56 1.21 -0.20
CA VAL A 46 -4.70 1.63 -1.03
C VAL A 46 -4.29 2.65 -2.10
N ALA A 47 -3.44 3.61 -1.76
CA ALA A 47 -2.93 4.58 -2.73
C ALA A 47 -2.07 3.92 -3.82
N ASN A 48 -1.30 2.88 -3.46
CA ASN A 48 -0.52 2.10 -4.42
C ASN A 48 -1.40 1.23 -5.31
N ASP A 49 -2.48 0.64 -4.78
CA ASP A 49 -3.48 -0.08 -5.56
C ASP A 49 -4.17 0.84 -6.57
N TYR A 50 -4.58 2.04 -6.13
CA TYR A 50 -5.13 3.05 -7.02
C TYR A 50 -4.14 3.46 -8.13
N ARG A 51 -2.86 3.61 -7.80
CA ARG A 51 -1.80 3.87 -8.79
C ARG A 51 -1.72 2.76 -9.83
N PHE A 52 -1.81 1.49 -9.42
CA PHE A 52 -1.82 0.37 -10.35
C PHE A 52 -3.06 0.38 -11.26
N LEU A 53 -4.24 0.69 -10.72
CA LEU A 53 -5.48 0.80 -11.49
C LEU A 53 -5.48 1.98 -12.48
N MET A 54 -4.86 3.11 -12.13
CA MET A 54 -4.77 4.28 -13.01
C MET A 54 -3.60 4.19 -14.00
N GLY A 55 -2.60 3.36 -13.70
CA GLY A 55 -1.44 3.15 -14.55
C GLY A 55 -1.80 2.33 -15.78
N LYS A 56 -1.76 2.95 -16.98
CA LYS A 56 -2.04 2.33 -18.30
C LYS A 56 -1.19 1.08 -18.67
N LYS A 57 -0.34 0.57 -17.77
CA LYS A 57 0.68 -0.45 -18.06
C LYS A 57 0.58 -1.73 -17.21
N TYR A 58 -0.41 -1.85 -16.31
CA TYR A 58 -0.49 -3.00 -15.41
C TYR A 58 -1.48 -4.04 -15.94
N THR A 59 -0.99 -5.26 -16.18
CA THR A 59 -1.76 -6.38 -16.74
C THR A 59 -2.68 -7.06 -15.72
N ASP A 60 -2.51 -6.79 -14.42
CA ASP A 60 -3.14 -7.53 -13.33
C ASP A 60 -4.21 -6.72 -12.57
N GLU A 61 -4.99 -5.89 -13.28
CA GLU A 61 -6.04 -5.03 -12.70
C GLU A 61 -7.01 -5.81 -11.79
N GLY A 62 -7.35 -7.05 -12.16
CA GLY A 62 -8.25 -7.91 -11.38
C GLY A 62 -7.70 -8.30 -10.01
N LEU A 63 -6.39 -8.53 -9.90
CA LEU A 63 -5.75 -8.83 -8.62
C LEU A 63 -5.65 -7.57 -7.76
N THR A 64 -5.41 -6.40 -8.37
CA THR A 64 -5.39 -5.13 -7.64
C THR A 64 -6.74 -4.76 -7.06
N ILE A 65 -7.84 -4.96 -7.80
CA ILE A 65 -9.20 -4.74 -7.28
C ILE A 65 -9.47 -5.66 -6.08
N LEU A 66 -8.99 -6.90 -6.16
CA LEU A 66 -9.15 -7.87 -5.07
C LEU A 66 -8.26 -7.51 -3.86
N ASP A 67 -7.02 -7.05 -4.06
CA ASP A 67 -6.07 -6.64 -3.01
C ASP A 67 -6.53 -5.38 -2.27
N MET A 68 -7.16 -4.42 -2.97
CA MET A 68 -7.57 -3.11 -2.43
C MET A 68 -8.32 -3.16 -1.08
N PRO A 69 -9.38 -3.99 -0.87
CA PRO A 69 -10.03 -4.09 0.43
C PRO A 69 -9.12 -4.71 1.51
N PHE A 70 -8.24 -5.64 1.17
CA PHE A 70 -7.28 -6.20 2.13
C PHE A 70 -6.21 -5.17 2.50
N SER A 71 -5.71 -4.41 1.52
CA SER A 71 -4.84 -3.25 1.74
C SER A 71 -5.51 -2.21 2.62
N PHE A 72 -6.80 -1.91 2.45
CA PHE A 72 -7.52 -0.99 3.32
C PHE A 72 -7.55 -1.46 4.79
N ILE A 73 -7.82 -2.75 5.02
CA ILE A 73 -7.81 -3.33 6.36
C ILE A 73 -6.39 -3.30 6.95
N ALA A 74 -5.39 -3.73 6.19
CA ALA A 74 -3.99 -3.75 6.61
C ALA A 74 -3.47 -2.34 6.92
N ASP A 75 -3.73 -1.36 6.05
CA ASP A 75 -3.41 0.06 6.25
C ASP A 75 -4.06 0.60 7.52
N THR A 76 -5.32 0.22 7.80
CA THR A 76 -6.02 0.63 9.04
C THR A 76 -5.35 0.06 10.29
N ILE A 77 -4.86 -1.19 10.23
CA ILE A 77 -4.14 -1.83 11.35
C ILE A 77 -2.81 -1.11 11.62
N VAL A 78 -2.06 -0.75 10.57
CA VAL A 78 -0.77 -0.06 10.73
C VAL A 78 -0.89 1.47 10.82
N LEU A 79 -2.11 2.01 10.78
CA LEU A 79 -2.37 3.44 10.70
C LEU A 79 -1.72 4.27 11.80
N PRO A 80 -1.71 3.86 13.09
CA PRO A 80 -1.06 4.63 14.14
C PRO A 80 0.44 4.84 13.87
N TYR A 81 1.10 3.82 13.33
CA TYR A 81 2.52 3.87 12.96
C TYR A 81 2.74 4.69 11.69
N THR A 82 1.91 4.51 10.66
CA THR A 82 2.09 5.21 9.39
C THR A 82 1.75 6.69 9.48
N ILE A 83 0.81 7.11 10.34
CA ILE A 83 0.55 8.52 10.64
C ILE A 83 1.77 9.17 11.29
N TYR A 84 2.39 8.52 12.28
CA TYR A 84 3.63 9.04 12.87
C TYR A 84 4.71 9.23 11.81
N ARG A 85 4.91 8.24 10.94
CA ARG A 85 5.88 8.30 9.84
C ARG A 85 5.51 9.37 8.80
N GLN A 86 4.24 9.57 8.51
CA GLN A 86 3.74 10.60 7.60
C GLN A 86 4.09 12.00 8.10
N VAL A 87 3.92 12.27 9.40
CA VAL A 87 4.27 13.57 9.98
C VAL A 87 5.78 13.78 10.01
N ALA A 88 6.55 12.73 10.33
CA ALA A 88 8.00 12.83 10.44
C ALA A 88 8.74 12.91 9.09
N HIS A 89 8.23 12.24 8.06
CA HIS A 89 8.95 12.05 6.78
C HIS A 89 8.14 12.42 5.53
N GLY A 90 6.87 12.82 5.67
CA GLY A 90 6.00 13.10 4.54
C GLY A 90 5.65 11.85 3.74
N ASN A 91 5.40 12.04 2.44
CA ASN A 91 4.96 11.00 1.51
C ASN A 91 6.10 10.05 1.11
N LEU A 92 5.74 8.90 0.53
CA LEU A 92 6.70 8.02 -0.15
C LEU A 92 7.12 8.68 -1.47
N CYS A 93 8.33 9.22 -1.51
CA CYS A 93 8.81 10.05 -2.61
C CYS A 93 10.34 9.97 -2.65
N ASN A 94 10.89 9.85 -3.86
CA ASN A 94 12.34 9.83 -4.07
C ASN A 94 12.98 11.12 -3.56
N LYS A 95 13.98 11.01 -2.68
CA LYS A 95 14.67 12.17 -2.09
C LYS A 95 15.33 13.09 -3.10
N THR A 96 15.72 12.54 -4.25
CA THR A 96 16.32 13.30 -5.36
C THR A 96 15.28 14.20 -6.03
N GLU A 97 14.03 13.76 -6.10
CA GLU A 97 12.90 14.53 -6.64
C GLU A 97 12.32 15.50 -5.58
N ALA A 98 12.41 15.16 -4.29
CA ALA A 98 11.86 15.95 -3.19
C ALA A 98 12.57 17.29 -2.91
N CYS A 99 13.83 17.47 -3.34
CA CYS A 99 14.66 18.63 -3.00
C CYS A 99 14.34 19.91 -3.78
N CYS A 100 13.44 19.86 -4.76
CA CYS A 100 13.19 20.96 -5.70
C CYS A 100 11.76 21.51 -5.66
N ASP A 101 10.96 21.11 -4.67
CA ASP A 101 9.64 21.71 -4.36
C ASP A 101 9.69 22.59 -3.11
#